data_AF-A0A6I7PW40-F1
#
_entry.id   AF-A0A6I7PW40-F1
#
_cell.length_a   1.000
_cell.length_b   1.000
_cell.length_c   1.000
_cell.angle_alpha   90.00
_cell.angle_beta   90.00
_cell.angle_gamma   90.00
#
_symmetry.space_group_name_H-M   'P 1'
#
loop_
_entity.id
_entity.type
_entity.pdbx_description
1 polymer ?
#
loop_
_entity_poly.entity_id
_entity_poly.type
_entity_poly.pdbx_seq_one_letter_code
_entity_poly.pdbx_strand_id
1 'polypeptide(L)'
;MKKPVKIALLILGPLALVMGGAYVLLNRTQSGVASQFTYFDVVTGERFNASRTDRRVWVVPAPNADGERSIYPLTRDDEGQWIIQPHYHSNLLESFAEDERLLVDLDTFRVLTRRR
;
A
#
# COMPACT_ATOMS: atom_id res chain seq x y z
N MET A 1 -43.29 -6.35 -27.63
CA MET A 1 -42.93 -6.92 -26.30
C MET A 1 -44.17 -7.38 -25.56
N LYS A 2 -44.24 -8.66 -25.18
CA LYS A 2 -45.38 -9.22 -24.42
C LYS A 2 -45.41 -8.58 -23.02
N LYS A 3 -46.58 -8.13 -22.55
CA LYS A 3 -46.82 -7.50 -21.23
C LYS A 3 -46.09 -8.17 -20.03
N PRO A 4 -46.01 -9.52 -19.90
CA PRO A 4 -45.31 -10.16 -18.78
C PRO A 4 -43.80 -9.86 -18.73
N VAL A 5 -43.16 -9.66 -19.88
CA VAL A 5 -41.71 -9.38 -19.95
C VAL A 5 -41.38 -7.99 -19.40
N LYS A 6 -42.28 -7.01 -19.59
CA LYS A 6 -42.12 -5.66 -19.02
C LYS A 6 -42.21 -5.68 -17.50
N ILE A 7 -43.14 -6.47 -16.94
CA ILE A 7 -43.33 -6.60 -15.49
C ILE A 7 -42.13 -7.31 -14.86
N ALA A 8 -41.62 -8.37 -15.49
CA ALA A 8 -40.43 -9.08 -15.02
C ALA A 8 -39.19 -8.15 -14.96
N LEU A 9 -38.98 -7.32 -15.99
CA LEU A 9 -37.89 -6.33 -16.01
C LEU A 9 -38.04 -5.24 -14.94
N LEU A 10 -39.28 -4.81 -14.67
CA LEU A 10 -39.58 -3.78 -13.67
C LEU A 10 -39.33 -4.25 -12.23
N ILE A 11 -39.37 -5.56 -11.98
CA ILE A 11 -39.12 -6.16 -10.66
C ILE A 11 -37.65 -6.59 -10.53
N LEU A 12 -37.10 -7.26 -11.55
CA LEU A 12 -35.74 -7.79 -11.49
C LEU A 12 -34.67 -6.69 -11.56
N GLY A 13 -34.93 -5.60 -12.30
CA GLY A 13 -33.99 -4.48 -12.42
C GLY A 13 -33.67 -3.82 -11.08
N PRO A 14 -34.67 -3.33 -10.32
CA PRO A 14 -34.44 -2.75 -9.00
C PRO A 14 -33.83 -3.74 -8.01
N LEU A 15 -34.25 -5.02 -8.06
CA LEU A 15 -33.73 -6.05 -7.16
C LEU A 15 -32.24 -6.30 -7.39
N ALA A 16 -31.79 -6.37 -8.65
CA ALA A 16 -30.38 -6.50 -9.00
C ALA A 16 -29.57 -5.27 -8.55
N LEU A 17 -30.16 -4.07 -8.65
CA LEU A 17 -29.51 -2.82 -8.26
C LEU A 17 -29.33 -2.70 -6.74
N VAL A 18 -30.33 -3.12 -5.97
CA VAL A 18 -30.25 -3.20 -4.50
C VAL A 18 -29.24 -4.25 -4.06
N MET A 19 -29.25 -5.44 -4.67
CA MET A 19 -28.28 -6.49 -4.34
C MET A 19 -26.84 -6.09 -4.71
N GLY A 20 -26.64 -5.47 -5.88
CA GLY A 20 -25.34 -4.94 -6.28
C GLY A 20 -24.83 -3.84 -5.35
N GLY A 21 -25.72 -2.91 -4.96
CA GLY A 21 -25.39 -1.86 -4.00
C GLY A 21 -25.05 -2.40 -2.62
N ALA A 22 -25.81 -3.37 -2.12
CA ALA A 22 -25.55 -4.04 -0.85
C ALA A 22 -24.22 -4.82 -0.89
N TYR A 23 -23.94 -5.52 -1.99
CA TYR A 23 -22.67 -6.23 -2.18
C TYR A 23 -21.47 -5.28 -2.16
N VAL A 24 -21.55 -4.14 -2.85
CA VAL A 24 -20.49 -3.12 -2.84
C VAL A 24 -20.32 -2.51 -1.44
N LEU A 25 -21.41 -2.26 -0.71
CA LEU A 25 -21.35 -1.71 0.66
C LEU A 25 -20.76 -2.71 1.66
N LEU A 26 -21.13 -3.99 1.57
CA LEU A 26 -20.64 -5.06 2.44
C LEU A 26 -19.17 -5.40 2.13
N ASN A 27 -18.76 -5.29 0.87
CA ASN A 27 -17.38 -5.53 0.44
C ASN A 27 -16.53 -4.27 0.40
N ARG A 28 -16.97 -3.15 0.99
CA ARG A 28 -16.05 -2.07 1.36
C ARG A 28 -15.14 -2.63 2.45
N THR A 29 -14.02 -3.21 2.01
CA THR A 29 -12.82 -3.44 2.80
C THR A 29 -12.64 -2.24 3.70
N GLN A 30 -12.82 -2.46 5.00
CA GLN A 30 -12.61 -1.45 6.02
C GLN A 30 -11.22 -0.87 5.79
N SER A 31 -11.17 0.32 5.20
CA SER A 31 -9.95 1.09 5.06
C SER A 31 -9.65 1.65 6.45
N GLY A 32 -9.26 0.76 7.36
CA GLY A 32 -8.78 1.13 8.68
C GLY A 32 -7.50 1.92 8.49
N VAL A 33 -7.45 3.13 9.04
CA VAL A 33 -6.21 3.88 9.11
C VAL A 33 -5.28 3.09 10.02
N ALA A 34 -4.22 2.51 9.44
CA ALA A 34 -3.21 1.79 10.22
C ALA A 34 -2.65 2.74 11.29
N SER A 35 -2.73 2.31 12.56
CA SER A 35 -2.18 3.04 13.71
C SER A 35 -0.68 2.85 13.83
N GLN A 36 -0.09 1.95 13.05
CA GLN A 36 1.33 1.64 13.01
C GLN A 36 1.79 1.59 11.55
N PHE A 37 2.95 2.19 11.29
CA PHE A 37 3.63 2.18 10.01
C PHE A 37 5.01 1.60 10.20
N THR A 38 5.37 0.64 9.37
CA THR A 38 6.74 0.16 9.28
C THR A 38 7.45 0.90 8.16
N TYR A 39 8.65 1.37 8.43
CA TYR A 39 9.54 1.99 7.48
C TYR A 39 10.82 1.19 7.36
N PHE A 40 11.50 1.37 6.24
CA PHE A 40 12.74 0.71 5.89
C PHE A 40 13.70 1.73 5.29
N ASP A 41 14.91 1.76 5.82
CA ASP A 41 16.03 2.43 5.17
C ASP A 41 16.61 1.50 4.10
N VAL A 42 16.48 1.90 2.85
CA VAL A 42 16.86 1.10 1.68
C VAL A 42 18.38 0.99 1.51
N VAL A 43 19.17 1.83 2.17
CA VAL A 43 20.64 1.81 2.11
C VAL A 43 21.21 1.05 3.31
N THR A 44 20.71 1.32 4.52
CA THR A 44 21.24 0.70 5.75
C THR A 44 20.59 -0.65 6.08
N GLY A 45 19.38 -0.88 5.59
CA GLY A 45 18.59 -2.07 5.88
C GLY A 45 17.87 -2.01 7.23
N GLU A 46 17.90 -0.87 7.90
CA GLU A 46 17.23 -0.69 9.19
C GLU A 46 15.71 -0.62 9.02
N ARG A 47 14.99 -1.31 9.90
CA ARG A 47 13.52 -1.27 9.97
C ARG A 47 13.09 -0.59 11.25
N PHE A 48 12.10 0.28 11.14
CA PHE A 48 11.54 0.97 12.29
C PHE A 48 10.02 1.04 12.20
N ASN A 49 9.38 0.94 13.37
CA ASN A 49 7.94 1.03 13.50
C ASN A 49 7.60 2.40 14.11
N ALA A 50 6.77 3.17 13.42
CA ALA A 50 6.20 4.40 13.96
C ALA A 50 4.73 4.16 14.31
N SER A 51 4.34 4.50 15.54
CA SER A 51 2.93 4.54 15.93
C SER A 51 2.35 5.93 15.69
N ARG A 52 1.18 6.00 15.06
CA ARG A 52 0.41 7.22 14.86
C ARG A 52 -0.34 7.54 16.15
N THR A 53 0.31 8.17 17.13
CA THR A 53 -0.37 8.49 18.39
C THR A 53 -1.30 9.69 18.28
N ASP A 54 -1.00 10.72 17.47
CA ASP A 54 -2.00 11.71 17.06
C ASP A 54 -1.48 12.66 15.97
N ARG A 55 -2.31 12.82 14.94
CA ARG A 55 -2.39 13.84 13.87
C ARG A 55 -1.18 14.39 13.09
N ARG A 56 0.10 14.33 13.48
CA ARG A 56 1.22 14.78 12.61
C ARG A 56 2.51 14.04 12.95
N VAL A 57 2.83 12.98 12.21
CA VAL A 57 4.14 12.33 12.31
C VAL A 57 5.12 13.15 11.48
N TRP A 58 6.04 13.84 12.13
CA TRP A 58 7.26 14.34 11.52
C TRP A 58 8.29 13.23 11.65
N VAL A 59 8.66 12.61 10.53
CA VAL A 59 9.76 11.62 10.51
C VAL A 59 11.04 12.40 10.73
N VAL A 60 11.75 12.11 11.83
CA VAL A 60 13.05 12.72 12.13
C VAL A 60 14.08 12.01 11.24
N PRO A 61 14.69 12.68 10.25
CA PRO A 61 15.82 12.08 9.54
C PRO A 61 16.95 11.84 10.54
N ALA A 62 17.58 10.67 10.45
CA ALA A 62 18.71 10.32 11.30
C ALA A 62 19.82 11.40 11.20
N PRO A 63 20.56 11.67 12.29
CA PRO A 63 21.75 12.52 12.20
C PRO A 63 22.74 11.85 11.22
N ASN A 64 23.06 12.53 10.12
CA ASN A 64 23.80 12.06 8.92
C ASN A 64 22.96 11.45 7.78
N ALA A 65 21.67 11.77 7.66
CA ALA A 65 20.96 11.50 6.41
C ALA A 65 21.57 12.38 5.29
N ASP A 66 22.21 11.76 4.30
CA ASP A 66 22.91 12.39 3.16
C ASP A 66 21.95 13.10 2.16
N GLY A 67 20.81 13.61 2.64
CA GLY A 67 19.87 14.44 1.88
C GLY A 67 18.91 13.67 0.97
N GLU A 68 19.21 12.42 0.64
CA GLU A 68 18.29 11.54 -0.10
C GLU A 68 17.37 10.80 0.86
N ARG A 69 16.08 10.72 0.53
CA ARG A 69 15.08 10.07 1.37
C ARG A 69 15.27 8.54 1.29
N SER A 70 16.29 7.99 1.95
CA SER A 70 16.55 6.54 2.01
C SER A 70 15.47 5.77 2.76
N ILE A 71 14.60 6.48 3.48
CA ILE A 71 13.53 5.92 4.29
C ILE A 71 12.23 5.82 3.48
N TYR A 72 11.71 4.61 3.38
CA TYR A 72 10.47 4.32 2.66
C TYR A 72 9.48 3.50 3.51
N PRO A 73 8.17 3.79 3.43
CA PRO A 73 7.19 3.01 4.14
C PRO A 73 6.99 1.64 3.46
N LEU A 74 6.83 0.61 4.28
CA LEU A 74 6.59 -0.76 3.84
C LEU A 74 5.11 -1.13 3.85
N THR A 75 4.75 -2.06 2.97
CA THR A 75 3.52 -2.84 3.05
C THR A 75 3.86 -4.31 2.84
N ARG A 76 2.91 -5.21 3.12
CA ARG A 76 3.03 -6.61 2.72
C ARG A 76 2.35 -6.85 1.38
N ASP A 77 2.97 -7.65 0.53
CA ASP A 77 2.35 -8.19 -0.68
C ASP A 77 1.46 -9.40 -0.35
N ASP A 78 0.84 -9.99 -1.37
CA ASP A 78 -0.06 -11.15 -1.24
C ASP A 78 0.67 -12.42 -0.74
N GLU A 79 1.99 -12.47 -0.89
CA GLU A 79 2.87 -13.55 -0.39
C GLU A 79 3.36 -13.26 1.05
N GLY A 80 2.92 -12.15 1.64
CA GLY A 80 3.31 -11.71 2.97
C GLY A 80 4.74 -11.17 3.06
N GLN A 81 5.41 -10.92 1.94
CA GLN A 81 6.74 -10.32 1.88
C GLN A 81 6.66 -8.80 2.06
N TRP A 82 7.70 -8.22 2.65
CA TRP A 82 7.80 -6.77 2.80
C TRP A 82 8.21 -6.13 1.48
N ILE A 83 7.39 -5.21 1.00
CA ILE A 83 7.65 -4.40 -0.19
C ILE A 83 7.57 -2.91 0.15
N ILE A 84 8.30 -2.09 -0.60
CA ILE A 84 8.10 -0.64 -0.59
C ILE A 84 6.67 -0.34 -1.07
N GLN A 85 5.97 0.60 -0.42
CA GLN A 85 4.63 0.99 -0.87
C GLN A 85 4.63 1.45 -2.34
N PRO A 86 3.67 0.98 -3.18
CA PRO A 86 3.65 1.27 -4.62
C PRO A 86 3.72 2.75 -4.99
N HIS A 87 3.18 3.63 -4.14
CA HIS A 87 3.22 5.07 -4.33
C HIS A 87 4.65 5.65 -4.40
N TYR A 88 5.66 4.93 -3.90
CA TYR A 88 7.05 5.39 -3.84
C TYR A 88 7.98 4.70 -4.84
N HIS A 89 7.48 3.78 -5.66
CA HIS A 89 8.29 3.00 -6.61
C HIS A 89 9.03 3.88 -7.61
N SER A 90 8.36 4.87 -8.20
CA SER A 90 8.97 5.82 -9.14
C SER A 90 10.11 6.61 -8.51
N ASN A 91 9.92 7.11 -7.29
CA ASN A 91 10.92 7.90 -6.58
C ASN A 91 12.16 7.04 -6.25
N LEU A 92 11.95 5.77 -5.91
CA LEU A 92 13.04 4.85 -5.62
C LEU A 92 13.89 4.60 -6.87
N LEU A 93 13.26 4.37 -8.02
CA LEU A 93 13.96 4.22 -9.29
C LEU A 93 14.71 5.50 -9.68
N GLU A 94 14.09 6.67 -9.56
CA GLU A 94 14.73 7.95 -9.89
C GLU A 94 15.94 8.26 -9.00
N SER A 95 15.88 7.90 -7.71
CA SER A 95 16.92 8.24 -6.74
C SER A 95 18.02 7.18 -6.62
N PHE A 96 17.71 5.90 -6.88
CA PHE A 96 18.61 4.79 -6.57
C PHE A 96 18.83 3.81 -7.73
N ALA A 97 18.42 4.12 -8.97
CA ALA A 97 18.65 3.23 -10.12
C ALA A 97 20.12 2.81 -10.31
N GLU A 98 21.06 3.65 -9.88
CA GLU A 98 22.51 3.42 -10.03
C GLU A 98 23.22 3.13 -8.69
N ASP A 99 22.50 3.06 -7.56
CA ASP A 99 23.12 2.85 -6.24
C ASP A 99 23.26 1.35 -5.92
N GLU A 100 24.49 0.86 -5.93
CA GLU A 100 24.83 -0.54 -5.61
C GLU A 100 24.61 -0.89 -4.13
N ARG A 101 24.40 0.09 -3.25
CA ARG A 101 24.18 -0.13 -1.81
C ARG A 101 22.74 -0.50 -1.48
N LEU A 102 21.85 -0.50 -2.48
CA LEU A 102 20.43 -0.71 -2.28
C LEU A 102 20.11 -2.13 -1.79
N LEU A 103 19.38 -2.22 -0.67
CA LEU A 103 18.88 -3.45 -0.06
C LEU A 103 17.42 -3.72 -0.44
N VAL A 104 17.06 -3.39 -1.67
CA VAL A 104 15.75 -3.60 -2.29
C VAL A 104 15.96 -4.12 -3.70
N ASP A 105 15.19 -5.13 -4.08
CA ASP A 105 15.08 -5.55 -5.47
C ASP A 105 14.23 -4.51 -6.24
N LEU A 106 14.83 -3.82 -7.22
CA LEU A 106 14.15 -2.75 -7.97
C LEU A 106 13.08 -3.26 -8.95
N ASP A 107 13.09 -4.55 -9.30
CA ASP A 107 12.07 -5.14 -10.17
C ASP A 107 10.81 -5.50 -9.38
N THR A 108 10.99 -5.98 -8.16
CA THR A 108 9.88 -6.46 -7.30
C THR A 108 9.54 -5.52 -6.13
N PHE A 109 10.38 -4.53 -5.89
CA PHE A 109 10.36 -3.63 -4.72
C PHE A 109 10.40 -4.34 -3.37
N ARG A 110 10.87 -5.59 -3.36
CA ARG A 110 11.00 -6.43 -2.16
C ARG A 110 12.24 -6.06 -1.39
N VAL A 111 12.09 -6.02 -0.06
CA VAL A 111 13.21 -5.80 0.85
C VAL A 111 14.12 -7.02 0.87
N LEU A 112 15.40 -6.83 0.60
CA LEU A 112 16.40 -7.88 0.70
C LEU A 112 16.83 -8.03 2.15
N THR A 113 16.57 -9.20 2.73
CA THR A 113 17.04 -9.51 4.09
C THR A 113 18.54 -9.82 4.03
N ARG A 114 19.41 -8.98 4.60
CA ARG A 114 20.79 -9.39 4.89
C ARG A 114 20.72 -10.57 5.86
N ARG A 115 21.08 -11.78 5.41
CA ARG A 115 21.36 -12.89 6.33
C ARG A 115 22.50 -12.42 7.23
N ARG A 116 22.25 -12.33 8.54
CA ARG A 116 23.30 -12.21 9.55
C ARG A 116 24.15 -13.47 9.59
#